data_AF-A0A817R0Y5-F1
#
_entry.id   AF-A0A817R0Y5-F1
#
_cell.length_a   1.000
_cell.length_b   1.000
_cell.length_c   1.000
_cell.angle_alpha   90.00
_cell.angle_beta   90.00
_cell.angle_gamma   90.00
#
_symmetry.space_group_name_H-M   'P 1'
#
loop_
_entity.id
_entity.type
_entity.pdbx_description
1 polymer ?
#
loop_
_entity_poly.entity_id
_entity_poly.type
_entity_poly.pdbx_seq_one_letter_code
_entity_poly.pdbx_strand_id
1 'polypeptide(L)'
;LMNFIDVHLEFAGLFAWFETEGKGNNRYERISARPGPKPIGATTEPLMSSNADGFHSASVRRGPTILNSFFTRMADDGIAINGEYQFIRQVNGKIVICMKLNTNLNGNIFPNDIISNINHTGSGYVLRGNFILNHRARGILVKALDGLIESNKIDGSSMAGIVMQPELWWGE
;
A
#
# COMPACT_ATOMS: atom_id res chain seq x y z
N LEU A 1 15.79 -7.83 -5.34
CA LEU A 1 14.98 -7.55 -6.54
C LEU A 1 14.27 -8.85 -6.87
N MET A 2 12.96 -8.90 -6.64
CA MET A 2 12.11 -10.05 -6.94
C MET A 2 11.18 -9.69 -8.09
N ASN A 3 10.83 -10.69 -8.91
CA ASN A 3 9.88 -10.55 -10.01
C ASN A 3 8.77 -11.58 -9.83
N PHE A 4 7.54 -11.10 -9.79
CA PHE A 4 6.33 -11.92 -9.76
C PHE A 4 5.59 -11.71 -11.08
N ILE A 5 5.45 -12.77 -11.86
CA ILE A 5 4.92 -12.71 -13.21
C ILE A 5 3.91 -13.84 -13.35
N ASP A 6 2.68 -13.51 -13.76
CA ASP A 6 1.59 -14.48 -13.98
C ASP A 6 1.26 -15.33 -12.71
N VAL A 7 1.24 -14.66 -11.55
CA VAL A 7 0.89 -15.27 -10.26
C VAL A 7 -0.45 -14.73 -9.78
N HIS A 8 -1.37 -15.65 -9.42
CA HIS A 8 -2.76 -15.32 -9.14
C HIS A 8 -3.17 -15.83 -7.75
N LEU A 9 -3.75 -14.95 -6.94
CA LEU A 9 -4.26 -15.26 -5.62
C LEU A 9 -5.79 -15.26 -5.63
N GLU A 10 -6.38 -16.34 -5.13
CA GLU A 10 -7.83 -16.55 -5.11
C GLU A 10 -8.51 -16.12 -3.80
N PHE A 11 -7.75 -16.20 -2.70
CA PHE A 11 -8.16 -15.74 -1.38
C PHE A 11 -6.93 -15.46 -0.52
N ALA A 12 -6.98 -14.42 0.31
CA ALA A 12 -6.00 -14.15 1.37
C ALA A 12 -6.68 -13.71 2.67
N GLY A 13 -6.19 -14.21 3.81
CA GLY A 13 -6.74 -13.90 5.13
C GLY A 13 -6.46 -12.47 5.64
N LEU A 14 -5.64 -11.70 4.93
CA LEU A 14 -5.27 -10.31 5.20
C LEU A 14 -5.12 -9.57 3.85
N PHE A 15 -3.97 -8.96 3.57
CA PHE A 15 -3.62 -8.40 2.27
C PHE A 15 -3.41 -9.52 1.26
N ALA A 16 -3.83 -9.34 0.00
CA ALA A 16 -3.50 -10.31 -1.03
C ALA A 16 -2.01 -10.29 -1.36
N TRP A 17 -1.46 -9.12 -1.64
CA TRP A 17 -0.03 -8.92 -1.84
C TRP A 17 0.52 -7.98 -0.78
N PHE A 18 1.59 -8.40 -0.10
CA PHE A 18 2.20 -7.62 0.96
C PHE A 18 3.72 -7.61 0.82
N GLU A 19 4.30 -6.42 0.75
CA GLU A 19 5.71 -6.21 1.00
C GLU A 19 5.89 -5.19 2.12
N THR A 20 6.85 -5.46 3.00
CA THR A 20 7.18 -4.54 4.08
C THR A 20 8.67 -4.46 4.31
N GLU A 21 9.14 -3.26 4.62
CA GLU A 21 10.53 -2.95 4.90
C GLU A 21 11.52 -3.36 3.77
N GLY A 22 12.82 -3.21 4.04
CA GLY A 22 13.86 -3.66 3.12
C GLY A 22 14.05 -2.79 1.87
N LYS A 23 14.82 -3.31 0.91
CA LYS A 23 15.30 -2.53 -0.25
C LYS A 23 14.23 -2.18 -1.29
N GLY A 24 13.11 -2.92 -1.32
CA GLY A 24 12.04 -2.76 -2.30
C GLY A 24 12.50 -2.89 -3.76
N ASN A 25 11.83 -2.16 -4.65
CA ASN A 25 11.97 -2.19 -6.11
C ASN A 25 11.58 -3.52 -6.73
N ASN A 26 10.61 -4.22 -6.15
CA ASN A 26 10.11 -5.48 -6.70
C ASN A 26 9.18 -5.22 -7.88
N ARG A 27 9.13 -6.17 -8.82
CA ARG A 27 8.28 -6.10 -10.01
C ARG A 27 7.14 -7.10 -9.88
N TYR A 28 5.92 -6.63 -10.15
CA TYR A 28 4.69 -7.40 -10.18
C TYR A 28 4.01 -7.16 -11.52
N GLU A 29 3.91 -8.19 -12.35
CA GLU A 29 3.40 -8.06 -13.70
C GLU A 29 2.37 -9.14 -14.00
N ARG A 30 1.19 -8.74 -14.48
CA ARG A 30 0.07 -9.66 -14.73
C ARG A 30 -0.28 -10.52 -13.51
N ILE A 31 -0.08 -9.97 -12.31
CA ILE A 31 -0.53 -10.63 -11.08
C ILE A 31 -2.01 -10.37 -10.86
N SER A 32 -2.66 -11.16 -10.00
CA SER A 32 -4.01 -10.85 -9.59
C SER A 32 -4.34 -11.17 -8.13
N ALA A 33 -5.32 -10.45 -7.62
CA ALA A 33 -6.14 -10.84 -6.47
C ALA A 33 -7.60 -10.82 -6.92
N ARG A 34 -8.23 -11.99 -7.03
CA ARG A 34 -9.63 -12.13 -7.47
C ARG A 34 -10.24 -13.37 -6.84
N PRO A 35 -11.55 -13.41 -6.53
CA PRO A 35 -12.13 -14.62 -5.97
C PRO A 35 -11.94 -15.82 -6.91
N GLY A 36 -11.66 -16.99 -6.32
CA GLY A 36 -11.54 -18.26 -7.05
C GLY A 36 -12.86 -18.76 -7.65
N PRO A 37 -12.86 -19.93 -8.30
CA PRO A 37 -14.07 -20.51 -8.88
C PRO A 37 -15.11 -20.84 -7.80
N LYS A 38 -16.38 -20.90 -8.20
CA LYS A 38 -17.45 -21.43 -7.35
C LYS A 38 -17.11 -22.80 -6.77
N PRO A 39 -17.11 -22.95 -5.42
CA PRO A 39 -16.94 -24.24 -4.79
C PRO A 39 -18.05 -25.22 -5.20
N ILE A 40 -17.73 -26.51 -5.27
CA ILE A 40 -18.71 -27.55 -5.56
C ILE A 40 -19.82 -27.53 -4.48
N GLY A 41 -21.07 -27.50 -4.92
CA GLY A 41 -22.23 -27.46 -4.04
C GLY A 41 -22.62 -26.06 -3.55
N ALA A 42 -21.83 -25.02 -3.85
CA ALA A 42 -22.22 -23.65 -3.55
C ALA A 42 -23.28 -23.13 -4.53
N THR A 43 -24.22 -22.34 -4.01
CA THR A 43 -25.25 -21.66 -4.82
C THR A 43 -24.78 -20.32 -5.38
N THR A 44 -23.69 -19.78 -4.84
CA THR A 44 -23.13 -18.46 -5.21
C THR A 44 -21.62 -18.53 -5.39
N GLU A 45 -21.08 -17.59 -6.18
CA GLU A 45 -19.63 -17.39 -6.34
C GLU A 45 -18.99 -16.88 -5.03
N PRO A 46 -17.68 -17.13 -4.80
CA PRO A 46 -16.98 -16.55 -3.65
C PRO A 46 -17.10 -15.03 -3.65
N LEU A 47 -17.35 -14.46 -2.48
CA LEU A 47 -17.68 -13.04 -2.36
C LEU A 47 -16.45 -12.14 -2.51
N MET A 48 -15.33 -12.54 -1.89
CA MET A 48 -14.16 -11.70 -1.71
C MET A 48 -12.85 -12.40 -2.10
N SER A 49 -11.85 -11.62 -2.52
CA SER A 49 -10.49 -12.07 -2.84
C SER A 49 -9.52 -11.95 -1.67
N SER A 50 -9.80 -11.06 -0.71
CA SER A 50 -8.95 -10.82 0.46
C SER A 50 -9.72 -10.07 1.53
N ASN A 51 -9.31 -10.27 2.79
CA ASN A 51 -9.90 -9.59 3.94
C ASN A 51 -9.40 -8.15 4.13
N ALA A 52 -8.30 -7.77 3.46
CA ALA A 52 -7.77 -6.41 3.41
C ALA A 52 -7.34 -6.08 1.96
N ASP A 53 -6.38 -5.18 1.81
CA ASP A 53 -5.95 -4.59 0.53
C ASP A 53 -5.60 -5.62 -0.55
N GLY A 54 -5.81 -5.22 -1.80
CA GLY A 54 -5.34 -5.97 -2.97
C GLY A 54 -3.82 -5.99 -3.05
N PHE A 55 -3.16 -4.86 -2.79
CA PHE A 55 -1.71 -4.76 -2.70
C PHE A 55 -1.33 -3.74 -1.64
N HIS A 56 -0.45 -4.12 -0.71
CA HIS A 56 0.02 -3.24 0.35
C HIS A 56 1.57 -3.25 0.38
N SER A 57 2.18 -2.08 0.16
CA SER A 57 3.62 -1.87 0.27
C SER A 57 3.91 -0.87 1.37
N ALA A 58 4.49 -1.36 2.47
CA ALA A 58 4.79 -0.56 3.64
C ALA A 58 6.29 -0.42 3.89
N SER A 59 6.77 0.80 4.15
CA SER A 59 8.11 1.05 4.67
C SER A 59 9.28 0.53 3.82
N VAL A 60 9.06 0.25 2.53
CA VAL A 60 10.12 -0.17 1.60
C VAL A 60 10.94 1.04 1.13
N ARG A 61 12.22 0.84 0.83
CA ARG A 61 13.09 1.96 0.39
C ARG A 61 12.80 2.47 -1.02
N ARG A 62 12.41 1.57 -1.91
CA ARG A 62 12.07 1.86 -3.31
C ARG A 62 10.75 1.20 -3.63
N GLY A 63 9.81 1.95 -4.18
CA GLY A 63 8.46 1.48 -4.44
C GLY A 63 8.39 0.31 -5.42
N PRO A 64 7.26 -0.42 -5.43
CA PRO A 64 7.03 -1.50 -6.38
C PRO A 64 6.77 -0.97 -7.78
N THR A 65 7.03 -1.82 -8.77
CA THR A 65 6.53 -1.66 -10.14
C THR A 65 5.41 -2.67 -10.36
N ILE A 66 4.16 -2.20 -10.42
CA ILE A 66 2.95 -3.01 -10.61
C ILE A 66 2.37 -2.71 -12.00
N LEU A 67 2.38 -3.71 -12.86
CA LEU A 67 2.09 -3.59 -14.28
C LEU A 67 0.98 -4.55 -14.69
N ASN A 68 0.01 -4.06 -15.47
CA ASN A 68 -0.97 -4.89 -16.18
C ASN A 68 -1.67 -5.91 -15.26
N SER A 69 -1.91 -5.54 -14.00
CA SER A 69 -2.38 -6.44 -12.94
C SER A 69 -3.85 -6.20 -12.61
N PHE A 70 -4.48 -7.18 -11.97
CA PHE A 70 -5.93 -7.20 -11.77
C PHE A 70 -6.30 -7.47 -10.31
N PHE A 71 -6.95 -6.50 -9.67
CA PHE A 71 -7.39 -6.57 -8.29
C PHE A 71 -8.90 -6.33 -8.22
N THR A 72 -9.65 -7.26 -7.63
CA THR A 72 -11.11 -7.09 -7.49
C THR A 72 -11.67 -7.78 -6.27
N ARG A 73 -12.76 -7.20 -5.73
CA ARG A 73 -13.56 -7.81 -4.64
C ARG A 73 -12.77 -8.05 -3.36
N MET A 74 -11.82 -7.18 -3.05
CA MET A 74 -11.18 -7.10 -1.75
C MET A 74 -11.97 -6.22 -0.78
N ALA A 75 -11.76 -6.45 0.51
CA ALA A 75 -12.47 -5.74 1.58
C ALA A 75 -11.80 -4.43 2.02
N ASP A 76 -10.70 -4.03 1.38
CA ASP A 76 -10.05 -2.73 1.58
C ASP A 76 -9.37 -2.24 0.29
N ASP A 77 -8.38 -1.37 0.41
CA ASP A 77 -7.81 -0.64 -0.72
C ASP A 77 -7.36 -1.49 -1.90
N GLY A 78 -7.36 -0.89 -3.08
CA GLY A 78 -6.75 -1.49 -4.26
C GLY A 78 -5.26 -1.67 -4.14
N ILE A 79 -4.56 -0.55 -4.09
CA ILE A 79 -3.11 -0.49 -3.95
C ILE A 79 -2.77 0.58 -2.93
N ALA A 80 -2.12 0.20 -1.83
CA ALA A 80 -1.60 1.09 -0.81
C ALA A 80 -0.07 1.14 -0.85
N ILE A 81 0.50 2.35 -0.96
CA ILE A 81 1.94 2.61 -0.87
C ILE A 81 2.17 3.62 0.25
N ASN A 82 2.82 3.19 1.34
CA ASN A 82 3.01 4.02 2.53
C ASN A 82 4.37 3.81 3.22
N GLY A 83 4.70 4.74 4.10
CA GLY A 83 5.73 4.60 5.12
C GLY A 83 5.09 4.71 6.50
N GLU A 84 5.90 4.99 7.52
CA GLU A 84 5.38 5.25 8.87
C GLU A 84 5.41 6.75 9.21
N TYR A 85 4.38 7.20 9.93
CA TYR A 85 4.34 8.50 10.61
C TYR A 85 4.44 8.31 12.12
N GLN A 86 5.25 9.14 12.77
CA GLN A 86 5.53 9.05 14.19
C GLN A 86 5.32 10.43 14.84
N PHE A 87 4.64 10.45 15.98
CA PHE A 87 4.55 11.67 16.79
C PHE A 87 5.83 11.88 17.59
N ILE A 88 6.29 13.14 17.62
CA ILE A 88 7.42 13.55 18.45
C ILE A 88 6.93 13.73 19.89
N ARG A 89 7.47 12.89 20.80
CA ARG A 89 7.11 12.91 22.23
C ARG A 89 7.94 13.89 23.02
N GLN A 90 9.24 13.97 22.73
CA GLN A 90 10.19 14.82 23.44
C GLN A 90 11.37 15.21 22.55
N VAL A 91 11.87 16.43 22.73
CA VAL A 91 13.06 16.96 22.06
C VAL A 91 14.11 17.34 23.11
N ASN A 92 15.29 16.73 23.04
CA ASN A 92 16.43 16.96 23.94
C ASN A 92 17.65 17.41 23.13
N GLY A 93 17.72 18.69 22.78
CA GLY A 93 18.77 19.20 21.90
C GLY A 93 18.64 18.60 20.49
N LYS A 94 19.64 17.82 20.06
CA LYS A 94 19.64 17.14 18.75
C LYS A 94 18.98 15.76 18.75
N ILE A 95 18.60 15.26 19.92
CA ILE A 95 17.96 13.95 20.08
C ILE A 95 16.45 14.14 20.09
N VAL A 96 15.76 13.43 19.22
CA VAL A 96 14.30 13.37 19.20
C VAL A 96 13.84 11.98 19.61
N ILE A 97 12.92 11.92 20.57
CA ILE A 97 12.33 10.69 21.06
C ILE A 97 10.96 10.52 20.38
N CYS A 98 10.90 9.52 19.51
CA CYS A 98 9.69 9.07 18.83
C CYS A 98 9.31 7.67 19.32
N MET A 99 8.10 7.19 19.02
CA MET A 99 7.68 5.85 19.47
C MET A 99 8.46 4.70 18.80
N LYS A 100 9.19 4.93 17.70
CA LYS A 100 9.90 3.88 16.94
C LYS A 100 11.29 4.22 16.37
N LEU A 101 11.83 5.43 16.54
CA LEU A 101 13.09 5.87 15.91
C LEU A 101 13.94 6.77 16.82
N ASN A 102 15.26 6.52 16.83
CA ASN A 102 16.29 7.45 17.29
C ASN A 102 16.99 8.04 16.07
N THR A 103 16.83 9.34 15.80
CA THR A 103 17.56 10.03 14.73
C THR A 103 17.99 11.43 15.17
N ASN A 104 19.12 11.90 14.65
CA ASN A 104 19.55 13.29 14.80
C ASN A 104 18.83 14.13 13.75
N LEU A 105 18.20 15.23 14.16
CA LEU A 105 17.45 16.10 13.26
C LEU A 105 17.99 17.53 13.33
N ASN A 106 17.88 18.26 12.21
CA ASN A 106 18.25 19.66 12.11
C ASN A 106 16.97 20.49 11.87
N GLY A 107 16.81 21.60 12.60
CA GLY A 107 15.66 22.52 12.47
C GLY A 107 14.94 22.77 13.80
N ASN A 108 13.96 23.68 13.78
CA ASN A 108 13.05 23.89 14.90
C ASN A 108 12.01 22.76 14.88
N ILE A 109 12.02 21.93 15.92
CA ILE A 109 11.15 20.76 16.07
C ILE A 109 10.48 20.87 17.42
N PHE A 110 9.17 20.64 17.47
CA PHE A 110 8.36 20.82 18.66
C PHE A 110 7.59 19.53 19.01
N PRO A 111 7.24 19.33 20.30
CA PRO A 111 6.28 18.30 20.67
C PRO A 111 4.99 18.41 19.85
N ASN A 112 4.40 17.26 19.48
CA ASN A 112 3.25 17.09 18.58
C ASN A 112 3.52 17.27 17.08
N ASP A 113 4.74 17.62 16.67
CA ASP A 113 5.12 17.48 15.27
C ASP A 113 5.12 15.99 14.85
N ILE A 114 5.02 15.77 13.54
CA ILE A 114 5.00 14.45 12.93
C ILE A 114 6.27 14.26 12.13
N ILE A 115 6.92 13.12 12.32
CA ILE A 115 8.11 12.72 11.57
C ILE A 115 7.85 11.43 10.81
N SER A 116 8.41 11.35 9.61
CA SER A 116 8.45 10.14 8.79
C SER A 116 9.85 9.91 8.24
N ASN A 117 10.21 8.66 8.02
CA ASN A 117 11.44 8.30 7.33
C ASN A 117 11.19 8.30 5.81
N ILE A 118 11.49 9.41 5.16
CA ILE A 118 11.27 9.58 3.71
C ILE A 118 11.98 8.52 2.85
N ASN A 119 13.06 7.92 3.36
CA ASN A 119 13.80 6.85 2.68
C ASN A 119 13.13 5.47 2.80
N HIS A 120 11.99 5.38 3.49
CA HIS A 120 11.20 4.18 3.74
C HIS A 120 9.71 4.50 3.56
N THR A 121 9.34 5.08 2.44
CA THR A 121 7.93 5.35 2.09
C THR A 121 7.47 4.59 0.87
N GLY A 122 8.37 3.90 0.16
CA GLY A 122 8.09 3.31 -1.14
C GLY A 122 8.18 4.30 -2.30
N SER A 123 9.02 5.35 -2.18
CA SER A 123 9.21 6.33 -3.26
C SER A 123 9.71 5.70 -4.56
N GLY A 124 9.33 6.29 -5.70
CA GLY A 124 9.70 5.79 -7.03
C GLY A 124 8.82 4.64 -7.53
N TYR A 125 7.63 4.45 -6.95
CA TYR A 125 6.68 3.41 -7.37
C TYR A 125 6.16 3.65 -8.80
N VAL A 126 5.80 2.57 -9.50
CA VAL A 126 5.17 2.64 -10.82
C VAL A 126 3.92 1.77 -10.82
N LEU A 127 2.75 2.38 -10.96
CA LEU A 127 1.47 1.73 -11.10
C LEU A 127 0.96 2.00 -12.53
N ARG A 128 1.04 1.01 -13.42
CA ARG A 128 0.64 1.18 -14.82
C ARG A 128 -0.22 0.06 -15.36
N GLY A 129 -1.29 0.43 -16.07
CA GLY A 129 -2.11 -0.55 -16.80
C GLY A 129 -2.91 -1.49 -15.91
N ASN A 130 -3.09 -1.15 -14.63
CA ASN A 130 -3.77 -2.01 -13.66
C ASN A 130 -5.28 -1.78 -13.65
N PHE A 131 -6.01 -2.82 -13.24
CA PHE A 131 -7.45 -2.79 -13.04
C PHE A 131 -7.77 -3.01 -11.57
N ILE A 132 -8.47 -2.07 -10.96
CA ILE A 132 -8.90 -2.10 -9.55
C ILE A 132 -10.41 -1.94 -9.55
N LEU A 133 -11.14 -3.04 -9.31
CA LEU A 133 -12.56 -3.12 -9.60
C LEU A 133 -13.39 -3.62 -8.41
N ASN A 134 -14.58 -3.07 -8.20
CA ASN A 134 -15.65 -3.62 -7.34
C ASN A 134 -15.15 -4.06 -5.95
N HIS A 135 -14.64 -3.13 -5.15
CA HIS A 135 -14.01 -3.42 -3.87
C HIS A 135 -14.43 -2.39 -2.81
N ARG A 136 -14.25 -2.75 -1.53
CA ARG A 136 -14.47 -1.80 -0.44
C ARG A 136 -13.25 -0.89 -0.29
N ALA A 137 -13.50 0.36 0.07
CA ALA A 137 -12.55 1.43 0.39
C ALA A 137 -11.92 2.14 -0.82
N ARG A 138 -10.64 2.53 -0.76
CA ARG A 138 -9.99 3.44 -1.73
C ARG A 138 -9.35 2.68 -2.87
N GLY A 139 -9.45 3.17 -4.11
CA GLY A 139 -8.82 2.49 -5.25
C GLY A 139 -7.29 2.46 -5.12
N ILE A 140 -6.66 3.63 -5.04
CA ILE A 140 -5.22 3.78 -4.81
C ILE A 140 -5.01 4.73 -3.64
N LEU A 141 -4.21 4.33 -2.67
CA LEU A 141 -3.78 5.15 -1.55
C LEU A 141 -2.26 5.31 -1.60
N VAL A 142 -1.77 6.54 -1.77
CA VAL A 142 -0.33 6.81 -1.88
C VAL A 142 0.12 7.93 -0.95
N LYS A 143 1.22 7.66 -0.24
CA LYS A 143 1.83 8.55 0.77
C LYS A 143 3.34 8.68 0.56
N ALA A 144 3.82 8.24 -0.60
CA ALA A 144 5.22 8.18 -0.98
C ALA A 144 5.55 9.19 -2.08
N LEU A 145 6.85 9.44 -2.28
CA LEU A 145 7.34 10.46 -3.23
C LEU A 145 7.65 9.86 -4.61
N ASP A 146 7.72 10.73 -5.62
CA ASP A 146 8.26 10.43 -6.96
C ASP A 146 7.67 9.21 -7.69
N GLY A 147 6.39 8.93 -7.47
CA GLY A 147 5.70 7.81 -8.13
C GLY A 147 5.04 8.16 -9.46
N LEU A 148 4.80 7.13 -10.27
CA LEU A 148 4.05 7.20 -11.53
C LEU A 148 2.76 6.38 -11.43
N ILE A 149 1.61 7.02 -11.67
CA ILE A 149 0.30 6.36 -11.80
C ILE A 149 -0.23 6.68 -13.20
N GLU A 150 -0.27 5.68 -14.08
CA GLU A 150 -0.56 5.89 -15.51
C GLU A 150 -1.45 4.78 -16.08
N SER A 151 -2.48 5.14 -16.86
CA SER A 151 -3.30 4.18 -17.61
C SER A 151 -3.93 3.07 -16.75
N ASN A 152 -4.26 3.36 -15.49
CA ASN A 152 -5.00 2.43 -14.63
C ASN A 152 -6.51 2.66 -14.75
N LYS A 153 -7.30 1.59 -14.64
CA LYS A 153 -8.76 1.66 -14.49
C LYS A 153 -9.13 1.39 -13.05
N ILE A 154 -9.80 2.37 -12.43
CA ILE A 154 -10.37 2.27 -11.08
C ILE A 154 -11.88 2.42 -11.23
N ASP A 155 -12.65 1.45 -10.78
CA ASP A 155 -14.10 1.39 -10.98
C ASP A 155 -14.77 0.65 -9.82
N GLY A 156 -15.89 1.16 -9.32
CA GLY A 156 -16.60 0.53 -8.21
C GLY A 156 -15.85 0.53 -6.87
N SER A 157 -14.99 1.51 -6.61
CA SER A 157 -14.49 1.80 -5.25
C SER A 157 -15.62 2.36 -4.39
N SER A 158 -15.79 1.84 -3.17
CA SER A 158 -16.83 2.33 -2.26
C SER A 158 -16.45 3.66 -1.55
N MET A 159 -15.20 4.09 -1.66
CA MET A 159 -14.70 5.41 -1.23
C MET A 159 -13.99 6.12 -2.40
N ALA A 160 -13.13 7.09 -2.10
CA ALA A 160 -12.38 7.82 -3.13
C ALA A 160 -11.53 6.87 -4.00
N GLY A 161 -11.57 7.06 -5.31
CA GLY A 161 -10.81 6.25 -6.26
C GLY A 161 -9.29 6.39 -6.10
N ILE A 162 -8.79 7.60 -5.85
CA ILE A 162 -7.37 7.85 -5.53
C ILE A 162 -7.32 8.80 -4.34
N VAL A 163 -6.48 8.47 -3.35
CA VAL A 163 -6.23 9.29 -2.16
C VAL A 163 -4.73 9.56 -2.04
N MET A 164 -4.39 10.83 -1.85
CA MET A 164 -3.04 11.32 -1.61
C MET A 164 -3.04 12.13 -0.31
N GLN A 165 -3.02 11.44 0.83
CA GLN A 165 -3.00 12.09 2.14
C GLN A 165 -2.33 11.20 3.19
N PRO A 166 -1.60 11.78 4.17
CA PRO A 166 -1.20 11.06 5.38
C PRO A 166 -2.43 10.55 6.13
N GLU A 167 -2.37 9.34 6.70
CA GLU A 167 -3.44 8.86 7.60
C GLU A 167 -2.90 8.74 9.03
N LEU A 168 -2.87 9.88 9.70
CA LEU A 168 -2.24 10.02 11.02
C LEU A 168 -2.84 9.14 12.13
N TRP A 169 -4.10 8.72 11.97
CA TRP A 169 -4.75 7.77 12.89
C TRP A 169 -4.21 6.35 12.75
N TRP A 170 -3.79 5.96 11.55
CA TRP A 170 -3.16 4.67 11.28
C TRP A 170 -1.65 4.71 11.56
N GLY A 171 -1.05 5.91 11.65
CA GLY A 171 0.40 6.05 11.74
C GLY A 171 1.10 5.65 10.44
N GLU A 172 0.37 5.68 9.33
CA GLU A 172 0.76 5.21 7.99
C GLU A 172 0.46 6.22 6.90
#